data_AF-A0A2H1WXK9-F1
#
_entry.id   AF-A0A2H1WXK9-F1
#
_cell.length_a   1.000
_cell.length_b   1.000
_cell.length_c   1.000
_cell.angle_alpha   90.00
_cell.angle_beta   90.00
_cell.angle_gamma   90.00
#
_symmetry.space_group_name_H-M   'P 1'
#
loop_
_entity.id
_entity.type
_entity.pdbx_description
1 polymer ?
#
loop_
_entity_poly.entity_id
_entity_poly.type
_entity_poly.pdbx_seq_one_letter_code
_entity_poly.pdbx_strand_id
1 'polypeptide(L)'
;MSDNSNLPVRPSTPTSMADITFIATRRKPPSTQTRPDALQPSGQSMESLRSEIRDIIRKEMRSALRDTGEFKVSISASLKEINEHITAFKDPMSFLSEEFDQLKRDNLTYRNEINQLRKENEELRQDMSEIKGKLIQIDQLSRASNIEIQCVPEHKSENVINIIKQIGRT
;
A
#
# COMPACT_ATOMS: atom_id res chain seq x y z
N MET A 1 13.88 -10.34 -11.19
CA MET A 1 13.44 -11.71 -11.51
C MET A 1 13.79 -12.56 -10.31
N SER A 2 12.80 -12.88 -9.47
CA SER A 2 13.03 -13.58 -8.20
C SER A 2 12.60 -15.03 -8.36
N ASP A 3 13.58 -15.92 -8.17
CA ASP A 3 13.50 -17.37 -8.21
C ASP A 3 12.60 -17.90 -7.09
N ASN A 4 11.61 -18.73 -7.44
CA ASN A 4 10.55 -19.21 -6.54
C ASN A 4 10.55 -20.75 -6.45
N SER A 5 11.73 -21.36 -6.52
CA SER A 5 11.95 -22.80 -6.63
C SER A 5 11.88 -23.60 -5.32
N ASN A 6 11.30 -23.07 -4.24
CA ASN A 6 11.35 -23.72 -2.92
C ASN A 6 10.04 -23.70 -2.10
N LEU A 7 8.92 -24.09 -2.72
CA LEU A 7 7.72 -24.48 -1.99
C LEU A 7 7.57 -26.02 -1.97
N PRO A 8 7.41 -26.66 -0.79
CA PRO A 8 7.36 -28.11 -0.68
C PRO A 8 6.08 -28.68 -1.32
N VAL A 9 6.28 -29.62 -2.25
CA VAL A 9 5.24 -30.40 -2.92
C VAL A 9 4.58 -31.35 -1.91
N ARG A 10 3.24 -31.32 -1.80
CA ARG A 10 2.48 -32.29 -1.00
C ARG A 10 2.62 -33.70 -1.58
N PRO A 11 2.92 -34.73 -0.77
CA PRO A 11 2.93 -36.11 -1.25
C PRO A 11 1.50 -36.61 -1.50
N SER A 12 1.30 -37.21 -2.67
CA SER A 12 0.10 -37.92 -3.10
C SER A 12 -0.12 -39.15 -2.20
N THR A 13 -1.31 -39.29 -1.61
CA THR A 13 -1.73 -40.51 -0.90
C THR A 13 -1.84 -41.70 -1.87
N PRO A 14 -1.15 -42.82 -1.63
CA PRO A 14 -1.43 -44.06 -2.33
C PRO A 14 -2.60 -44.80 -1.68
N THR A 15 -3.72 -44.91 -2.40
CA THR A 15 -4.83 -45.82 -2.04
C THR A 15 -4.38 -47.25 -2.31
N SER A 16 -3.83 -47.92 -1.30
CA SER A 16 -3.59 -49.36 -1.33
C SER A 16 -4.92 -50.07 -1.10
N MET A 17 -5.47 -50.63 -2.18
CA MET A 17 -6.59 -51.58 -2.16
C MET A 17 -6.11 -52.87 -1.50
N ALA A 18 -6.56 -53.13 -0.27
CA ALA A 18 -6.37 -54.42 0.37
C ALA A 18 -7.45 -55.39 -0.13
N ASP A 19 -7.02 -56.41 -0.87
CA ASP A 19 -7.83 -57.56 -1.26
C ASP A 19 -8.24 -58.37 -0.02
N ILE A 20 -9.49 -58.24 0.41
CA ILE A 20 -10.07 -59.11 1.45
C ILE A 20 -10.55 -60.40 0.77
N THR A 21 -9.80 -61.46 0.99
CA THR A 21 -10.11 -62.83 0.54
C THR A 21 -11.20 -63.43 1.42
N PHE A 22 -12.39 -63.73 0.86
CA PHE A 22 -13.45 -64.45 1.56
C PHE A 22 -13.25 -65.97 1.43
N ILE A 23 -12.86 -66.64 2.52
CA ILE A 23 -12.82 -68.10 2.63
C ILE A 23 -14.23 -68.62 2.95
N ALA A 24 -14.92 -69.18 1.95
CA ALA A 24 -16.20 -69.84 2.12
C ALA A 24 -16.01 -71.27 2.68
N THR A 25 -16.29 -71.48 3.97
CA THR A 25 -16.41 -72.83 4.55
C THR A 25 -17.87 -73.29 4.52
N ARG A 26 -18.16 -74.18 3.57
CA ARG A 26 -19.46 -74.85 3.37
C ARG A 26 -19.67 -75.89 4.48
N ARG A 27 -20.55 -75.61 5.46
CA ARG A 27 -21.06 -76.62 6.40
C ARG A 27 -22.44 -77.13 5.94
N LYS A 28 -22.54 -78.46 5.85
CA LYS A 28 -23.72 -79.26 5.48
C LYS A 28 -24.75 -79.25 6.63
N PRO A 29 -26.07 -79.18 6.39
CA PRO A 29 -27.06 -79.22 7.46
C PRO A 29 -27.46 -80.66 7.83
N PRO A 30 -27.73 -80.98 9.11
CA PRO A 30 -28.48 -82.16 9.49
C PRO A 30 -29.99 -81.87 9.59
N SER A 31 -30.75 -82.89 9.24
CA SER A 31 -32.21 -82.93 9.09
C SER A 31 -32.99 -83.05 10.40
N THR A 32 -34.19 -82.45 10.37
CA THR A 32 -35.44 -82.85 11.04
C THR A 32 -35.48 -82.99 12.56
N GLN A 33 -36.15 -82.05 13.22
CA GLN A 33 -37.13 -82.38 14.26
C GLN A 33 -38.18 -81.27 14.45
N THR A 34 -39.38 -81.74 14.71
CA THR A 34 -40.68 -81.08 14.57
C THR A 34 -41.11 -80.31 15.84
N ARG A 35 -41.99 -79.31 15.64
CA ARG A 35 -43.05 -78.79 16.57
C ARG A 35 -42.65 -77.62 17.51
N PRO A 36 -43.57 -76.80 18.04
CA PRO A 36 -44.89 -76.28 17.57
C PRO A 36 -44.95 -74.73 17.45
N ASP A 37 -46.02 -74.27 16.83
CA ASP A 37 -46.76 -73.01 17.06
C ASP A 37 -46.01 -71.68 17.20
N ALA A 38 -46.17 -70.90 16.13
CA ALA A 38 -46.04 -69.45 16.12
C ALA A 38 -47.01 -68.81 17.14
N LEU A 39 -46.50 -68.47 18.31
CA LEU A 39 -47.01 -67.36 19.11
C LEU A 39 -46.36 -66.08 18.57
N GLN A 40 -47.05 -65.39 17.66
CA GLN A 40 -46.74 -64.00 17.33
C GLN A 40 -47.03 -63.11 18.56
N PRO A 41 -46.03 -62.43 19.16
CA PRO A 41 -46.29 -61.41 20.15
C PRO A 41 -46.40 -60.06 19.42
N SER A 42 -47.57 -59.42 19.52
CA SER A 42 -47.76 -57.96 19.45
C SER A 42 -47.04 -57.19 18.31
N GLY A 43 -47.24 -57.59 17.05
CA GLY A 43 -46.69 -56.87 15.88
C GLY A 43 -47.16 -55.40 15.76
N GLN A 44 -48.29 -55.03 16.37
CA GLN A 44 -48.79 -53.66 16.38
C GLN A 44 -47.93 -52.71 17.24
N SER A 45 -47.40 -53.16 18.38
CA SER A 45 -46.63 -52.31 19.30
C SER A 45 -45.23 -51.96 18.75
N MET A 46 -44.57 -52.93 18.10
CA MET A 46 -43.27 -52.70 17.48
C MET A 46 -43.35 -51.89 16.18
N GLU A 47 -44.45 -52.02 15.41
CA GLU A 47 -44.64 -51.20 14.20
C GLU A 47 -44.96 -49.75 14.55
N SER A 48 -45.74 -49.50 15.61
CA SER A 48 -45.96 -48.15 16.15
C SER A 48 -44.65 -47.49 16.60
N LEU A 49 -43.79 -48.20 17.34
CA LEU A 49 -42.48 -47.69 17.75
C LEU A 49 -41.56 -47.41 16.55
N ARG A 50 -41.56 -48.29 15.54
CA ARG A 50 -40.80 -48.09 14.29
C ARG A 50 -41.29 -46.88 13.50
N SER A 51 -42.60 -46.65 13.48
CA SER A 51 -43.20 -45.46 12.87
C SER A 51 -42.75 -44.19 13.61
N GLU A 52 -42.82 -44.19 14.94
CA GLU A 52 -42.43 -43.06 15.77
C GLU A 52 -40.95 -42.70 15.61
N ILE A 53 -40.05 -43.69 15.63
CA ILE A 53 -38.62 -43.48 15.37
C ILE A 53 -38.40 -42.90 13.97
N ARG A 54 -39.12 -43.40 12.95
CA ARG A 54 -39.02 -42.89 11.58
C ARG A 54 -39.50 -41.44 11.48
N ASP A 55 -40.54 -41.07 12.22
CA ASP A 55 -41.07 -39.72 12.24
C ASP A 55 -40.16 -38.75 12.99
N ILE A 56 -39.53 -39.18 14.08
CA ILE A 56 -38.46 -38.43 14.77
C ILE A 56 -37.30 -38.19 13.80
N ILE A 57 -36.76 -39.24 13.17
CA ILE A 57 -35.64 -39.10 12.21
C ILE A 57 -36.00 -38.16 11.07
N ARG A 58 -37.21 -38.26 10.49
CA ARG A 58 -37.68 -37.34 9.45
C ARG A 58 -37.81 -35.91 9.96
N LYS A 59 -38.26 -35.71 11.20
CA LYS A 59 -38.36 -34.39 11.82
C LYS A 59 -36.98 -33.77 12.01
N GLU A 60 -36.04 -34.53 12.58
CA GLU A 60 -34.66 -34.09 12.79
C GLU A 60 -33.94 -33.81 11.46
N MET A 61 -34.09 -34.69 10.46
CA MET A 61 -33.54 -34.44 9.13
C MET A 61 -34.12 -33.16 8.51
N ARG A 62 -35.44 -32.95 8.61
CA ARG A 62 -36.06 -31.70 8.12
C ARG A 62 -35.54 -30.47 8.86
N SER A 63 -35.33 -30.56 10.18
CA SER A 63 -34.72 -29.47 10.95
C SER A 63 -33.30 -29.20 10.47
N ALA A 64 -32.45 -30.22 10.39
CA ALA A 64 -31.06 -30.07 9.96
C ALA A 64 -30.94 -29.50 8.53
N LEU A 65 -31.80 -29.93 7.59
CA LEU A 65 -31.84 -29.37 6.23
C LEU A 65 -32.26 -27.89 6.25
N ARG A 66 -33.21 -27.53 7.12
CA ARG A 66 -33.65 -26.14 7.28
C ARG A 66 -32.54 -25.27 7.85
N ASP A 67 -31.89 -25.71 8.92
CA ASP A 67 -30.79 -24.98 9.57
C ASP A 67 -29.60 -24.82 8.60
N THR A 68 -29.28 -25.87 7.84
CA THR A 68 -28.24 -25.81 6.79
C THR A 68 -28.63 -24.83 5.68
N GLY A 69 -29.91 -24.79 5.29
CA GLY A 69 -30.43 -23.85 4.31
C GLY A 69 -30.31 -22.40 4.80
N GLU A 70 -30.72 -22.13 6.04
CA GLU A 70 -30.62 -20.81 6.67
C GLU A 70 -29.15 -20.36 6.81
N PHE A 71 -28.27 -21.27 7.24
CA PHE A 71 -26.83 -21.02 7.31
C PHE A 71 -26.22 -20.68 5.94
N LYS A 72 -26.60 -21.43 4.89
CA LYS A 72 -26.16 -21.14 3.52
C LYS A 72 -26.59 -19.75 3.06
N VAL A 73 -27.83 -19.36 3.35
CA VAL A 73 -28.35 -18.02 3.00
C VAL A 73 -27.56 -16.95 3.76
N SER A 74 -27.34 -17.13 5.06
CA SER A 74 -26.57 -16.19 5.89
C SER A 74 -25.14 -16.01 5.37
N ILE A 75 -24.42 -17.10 5.10
CA ILE A 75 -23.08 -17.04 4.50
C ILE A 75 -23.10 -16.31 3.15
N SER A 76 -24.06 -16.65 2.30
CA SER A 76 -24.14 -16.05 0.96
C SER A 76 -24.37 -14.54 1.05
N ALA A 77 -25.18 -14.09 2.01
CA ALA A 77 -25.41 -12.67 2.27
C ALA A 77 -24.12 -11.98 2.78
N SER A 78 -23.44 -12.55 3.77
CA SER A 78 -22.19 -11.99 4.29
C SER A 78 -21.08 -11.94 3.24
N LEU A 79 -20.95 -12.95 2.38
CA LEU A 79 -19.98 -12.93 1.28
C LEU A 79 -20.30 -11.84 0.25
N LYS A 80 -21.58 -11.60 -0.03
CA LYS A 80 -22.01 -10.51 -0.92
C LYS A 80 -21.64 -9.14 -0.35
N GLU A 81 -21.92 -8.92 0.94
CA GLU A 81 -21.58 -7.69 1.66
C GLU A 81 -20.06 -7.44 1.66
N ILE A 82 -19.25 -8.46 1.98
CA ILE A 82 -17.78 -8.35 1.91
C ILE A 82 -17.32 -7.97 0.50
N ASN A 83 -17.90 -8.59 -0.53
CA ASN A 83 -17.53 -8.30 -1.90
C ASN A 83 -17.91 -6.88 -2.33
N GLU A 84 -19.05 -6.37 -1.87
CA GLU A 84 -19.47 -4.98 -2.06
C GLU A 84 -18.48 -4.02 -1.39
N HIS A 85 -18.09 -4.27 -0.14
CA HIS A 85 -17.08 -3.46 0.54
C HIS A 85 -15.73 -3.49 -0.19
N ILE A 86 -15.24 -4.66 -0.59
CA ILE A 86 -13.97 -4.77 -1.35
C ILE A 86 -14.03 -3.97 -2.64
N THR A 87 -15.15 -4.06 -3.36
CA THR A 87 -15.35 -3.32 -4.62
C THR A 87 -15.41 -1.82 -4.37
N ALA A 88 -16.08 -1.39 -3.30
CA ALA A 88 -16.17 0.02 -2.91
C ALA A 88 -14.81 0.63 -2.53
N PHE A 89 -13.87 -0.17 -2.03
CA PHE A 89 -12.51 0.30 -1.71
C PHE A 89 -11.56 0.30 -2.90
N LYS A 90 -11.86 -0.45 -3.96
CA LYS A 90 -10.95 -0.61 -5.11
C LYS A 90 -10.69 0.72 -5.83
N ASP A 91 -11.75 1.44 -6.16
CA ASP A 91 -11.64 2.68 -6.94
C ASP A 91 -10.99 3.83 -6.13
N PRO A 92 -11.39 4.09 -4.87
CA PRO A 92 -10.71 5.08 -4.03
C PRO A 92 -9.23 4.77 -3.81
N MET A 93 -8.86 3.48 -3.70
CA MET A 93 -7.47 3.09 -3.52
C MET A 93 -6.64 3.32 -4.80
N SER A 94 -7.20 3.04 -5.98
CA SER A 94 -6.56 3.38 -7.26
C SER A 94 -6.37 4.88 -7.39
N PHE A 95 -7.42 5.66 -7.12
CA PHE A 95 -7.38 7.12 -7.15
C PHE A 95 -6.31 7.66 -6.19
N LEU A 96 -6.27 7.19 -4.94
CA LEU A 96 -5.26 7.62 -3.98
C LEU A 96 -3.83 7.28 -4.42
N SER A 97 -3.64 6.14 -5.08
CA SER A 97 -2.34 5.77 -5.64
C SER A 97 -1.91 6.73 -6.76
N GLU A 98 -2.83 7.08 -7.66
CA GLU A 98 -2.58 8.01 -8.76
C GLU A 98 -2.26 9.42 -8.24
N GLU A 99 -3.04 9.91 -7.28
CA GLU A 99 -2.82 11.20 -6.63
C GLU A 99 -1.48 11.23 -5.87
N PHE A 100 -1.13 10.13 -5.20
CA PHE A 100 0.17 10.03 -4.51
C PHE A 100 1.34 10.06 -5.50
N ASP A 101 1.23 9.36 -6.62
CA ASP A 101 2.24 9.39 -7.68
C ASP A 101 2.35 10.78 -8.33
N GLN A 102 1.23 11.48 -8.50
CA GLN A 102 1.20 12.87 -8.98
C GLN A 102 1.89 13.80 -7.98
N LEU A 103 1.53 13.73 -6.70
CA LEU A 103 2.15 14.53 -5.65
C LEU A 103 3.67 14.30 -5.57
N LYS A 104 4.11 13.05 -5.75
CA LYS A 104 5.54 12.70 -5.78
C LYS A 104 6.26 13.34 -6.98
N ARG A 105 5.63 13.37 -8.15
CA ARG A 105 6.17 14.05 -9.34
C ARG A 105 6.28 15.55 -9.10
N ASP A 106 5.22 16.17 -8.59
CA ASP A 106 5.20 17.62 -8.33
C ASP A 106 6.23 18.01 -7.27
N ASN A 107 6.38 17.20 -6.22
CA ASN A 107 7.42 17.42 -5.21
C ASN A 107 8.84 17.39 -5.80
N LEU A 108 9.11 16.45 -6.73
CA LEU A 108 10.39 16.38 -7.42
C LEU A 108 10.62 17.61 -8.32
N THR A 109 9.58 18.04 -9.05
CA THR A 109 9.63 19.25 -9.88
C THR A 109 9.96 20.48 -9.03
N TYR A 110 9.22 20.72 -7.95
CA TYR A 110 9.49 21.86 -7.07
C TYR A 110 10.87 21.81 -6.43
N ARG A 111 11.34 20.61 -6.05
CA ARG A 111 12.71 20.46 -5.53
C ARG A 111 13.76 20.87 -6.55
N ASN A 112 13.57 20.51 -7.82
CA ASN A 112 14.47 20.88 -8.90
C ASN A 112 14.42 22.39 -9.19
N GLU A 113 13.23 22.97 -9.26
CA GLU A 113 13.04 24.42 -9.44
C GLU A 113 13.71 25.22 -8.31
N ILE A 114 13.51 24.81 -7.05
CA ILE A 114 14.15 25.45 -5.90
C ILE A 114 15.68 25.38 -6.02
N ASN A 115 16.24 24.25 -6.42
CA ASN A 115 17.69 24.12 -6.59
C ASN A 115 18.22 25.04 -7.70
N GLN A 116 17.49 25.11 -8.82
CA GLN A 116 17.84 26.00 -9.94
C GLN A 116 17.79 27.47 -9.51
N LEU A 117 16.72 27.89 -8.83
CA LEU A 117 16.58 29.25 -8.31
C LEU A 117 17.68 29.61 -7.29
N ARG A 118 18.10 28.66 -6.45
CA ARG A 118 19.21 28.87 -5.51
C ARG A 118 20.52 29.11 -6.24
N LYS A 119 20.80 28.30 -7.28
CA LYS A 119 21.99 28.46 -8.12
C LYS A 119 22.00 29.81 -8.84
N GLU A 120 20.88 30.19 -9.46
CA GLU A 120 20.75 31.50 -10.12
C GLU A 120 20.93 32.66 -9.14
N ASN A 121 20.42 32.54 -7.90
CA ASN A 121 20.61 33.56 -6.88
C ASN A 121 22.08 33.69 -6.45
N GLU A 122 22.81 32.57 -6.33
CA GLU A 122 24.24 32.55 -6.06
C GLU A 122 25.04 33.20 -7.19
N GLU A 123 24.74 32.88 -8.45
CA GLU A 123 25.34 33.48 -9.64
C GLU A 123 25.09 35.00 -9.67
N LEU A 124 23.84 35.44 -9.47
CA LEU A 124 23.51 36.87 -9.43
C LEU A 124 24.21 37.63 -8.29
N ARG A 125 24.37 37.00 -7.12
CA ARG A 125 25.12 37.61 -5.99
C ARG A 125 26.59 37.77 -6.34
N GLN A 126 27.17 36.79 -7.02
CA GLN A 126 28.56 36.85 -7.46
C GLN A 126 28.76 37.96 -8.49
N ASP A 127 27.89 38.05 -9.50
CA ASP A 127 27.93 39.10 -10.52
C ASP A 127 27.78 40.49 -9.90
N MET A 128 26.85 40.64 -8.95
CA MET A 128 26.66 41.91 -8.24
C MET A 128 27.90 42.32 -7.44
N SER A 129 28.58 41.36 -6.80
CA SER A 129 29.83 41.61 -6.08
C SER A 129 30.94 42.03 -7.03
N GLU A 130 31.06 41.39 -8.19
CA GLU A 130 32.05 41.75 -9.21
C GLU A 130 31.80 43.15 -9.77
N ILE A 131 30.55 43.47 -10.12
CA ILE A 131 30.16 44.79 -10.61
C ILE A 131 30.47 45.87 -9.58
N LYS A 132 30.18 45.62 -8.30
CA LYS A 132 30.52 46.55 -7.21
C LYS A 132 32.03 46.77 -7.13
N GLY A 133 32.83 45.72 -7.27
CA GLY A 133 34.29 45.81 -7.32
C GLY A 133 34.79 46.67 -8.49
N LYS A 134 34.25 46.43 -9.70
CA LYS A 134 34.57 47.23 -10.89
C LYS A 134 34.17 48.70 -10.72
N LEU A 135 33.02 48.98 -10.12
CA LEU A 135 32.55 50.34 -9.86
C LEU A 135 33.51 51.08 -8.91
N ILE A 136 33.93 50.44 -7.82
CA ILE A 136 34.91 51.01 -6.89
C ILE A 136 36.23 51.29 -7.63
N GLN A 137 36.69 50.37 -8.46
CA GLN A 137 37.91 50.55 -9.23
C GLN A 137 37.81 51.75 -10.19
N ILE A 138 36.67 51.90 -10.88
CA ILE A 138 36.43 53.04 -11.78
C ILE A 138 36.42 54.36 -11.00
N ASP A 139 35.76 54.42 -9.84
CA ASP A 139 35.74 55.62 -8.99
C ASP A 139 37.16 56.02 -8.55
N GLN A 140 37.97 55.05 -8.12
CA GLN A 140 39.37 55.28 -7.74
C GLN A 140 40.20 55.77 -8.93
N LEU A 141 40.07 55.13 -10.10
CA LEU A 141 40.78 55.55 -11.32
C LEU A 141 40.37 56.95 -11.78
N SER A 142 39.09 57.30 -11.67
CA SER A 142 38.59 58.63 -12.02
C SER A 142 39.15 59.72 -11.10
N ARG A 143 39.57 59.38 -9.90
CA ARG A 143 40.11 60.31 -8.89
C ARG A 143 41.63 60.16 -8.69
N ALA A 144 42.28 59.25 -9.42
CA ALA A 144 43.69 58.89 -9.21
C ALA A 144 44.67 60.07 -9.39
N SER A 145 44.31 61.04 -10.24
CA SER A 145 45.10 62.24 -10.49
C SER A 145 44.58 63.48 -9.76
N ASN A 146 43.51 63.35 -8.97
CA ASN A 146 42.94 64.47 -8.25
C ASN A 146 43.75 64.69 -6.96
N ILE A 147 44.13 65.95 -6.71
CA ILE A 147 44.82 66.34 -5.49
C ILE A 147 43.85 67.18 -4.66
N GLU A 148 43.61 66.76 -3.42
CA GLU A 148 42.80 67.50 -2.46
C GLU A 148 43.72 68.41 -1.62
N ILE A 149 43.48 69.73 -1.69
CA ILE A 149 44.22 70.72 -0.93
C ILE A 149 43.27 71.32 0.10
N GLN A 150 43.49 70.98 1.37
CA GLN A 150 42.69 71.46 2.49
C GLN A 150 43.35 72.66 3.17
N CYS A 151 42.57 73.38 3.98
CA CYS A 151 43.03 74.52 4.78
C CYS A 151 43.52 75.73 3.97
N VAL A 152 42.99 75.94 2.77
CA VAL A 152 43.22 77.16 1.97
C VAL A 152 42.29 78.28 2.47
N PRO A 153 42.79 79.45 2.88
CA PRO A 153 41.96 80.58 3.28
C PRO A 153 41.06 81.08 2.13
N GLU A 154 39.77 81.29 2.41
CA GLU A 154 38.76 81.69 1.43
C GLU A 154 38.64 83.23 1.32
N HIS A 155 38.53 83.75 0.10
CA HIS A 155 38.38 85.18 -0.17
C HIS A 155 37.37 85.42 -1.31
N LYS A 156 36.50 86.44 -1.18
CA LYS A 156 35.40 86.73 -2.13
C LYS A 156 35.81 86.89 -3.60
N SER A 157 37.08 87.19 -3.90
CA SER A 157 37.60 87.41 -5.25
C SER A 157 38.93 86.70 -5.46
N GLU A 158 38.96 85.41 -5.16
CA GLU A 158 40.16 84.58 -5.29
C GLU A 158 40.37 83.97 -6.69
N ASN A 159 41.62 83.71 -7.04
CA ASN A 159 42.01 83.05 -8.27
C ASN A 159 42.73 81.74 -7.95
N VAL A 160 42.05 80.61 -8.17
CA VAL A 160 42.52 79.27 -7.82
C VAL A 160 43.85 78.93 -8.50
N ILE A 161 44.06 79.36 -9.75
CA ILE A 161 45.31 79.10 -10.49
C ILE A 161 46.49 79.81 -9.83
N ASN A 162 46.29 81.05 -9.36
CA ASN A 162 47.34 81.80 -8.68
C ASN A 162 47.68 81.18 -7.32
N ILE A 163 46.68 80.73 -6.58
CA ILE A 163 46.86 80.02 -5.30
C ILE A 163 47.69 78.74 -5.52
N ILE A 164 47.33 77.90 -6.49
CA ILE A 164 48.06 76.67 -6.85
C ILE A 164 49.52 76.99 -7.22
N LYS A 165 49.75 78.01 -8.06
CA LYS A 165 51.10 78.44 -8.46
C LYS A 165 51.95 78.93 -7.29
N GLN A 166 51.34 79.56 -6.28
CA GLN A 166 52.04 80.04 -5.10
C GLN A 166 52.43 78.88 -4.18
N ILE A 167 51.55 77.89 -4.01
CA ILE A 167 51.83 76.69 -3.21
C ILE A 167 52.93 75.85 -3.89
N GLY A 168 52.88 75.66 -5.21
CA GLY A 168 53.85 74.83 -5.94
C GLY A 168 55.24 75.45 -6.17
N ARG A 169 55.54 76.62 -5.59
CA ARG A 169 56.85 77.31 -5.73
C ARG A 169 57.88 76.97 -4.66
N THR A 170 57.50 76.21 -3.62
CA THR A 170 58.42 75.58 -2.66
C THR A 170 59.11 74.38 -3.27
#